data_AF-A0A8T4J5E9-F1
#
_entry.id   AF-A0A8T4J5E9-F1
#
_cell.length_a   1.000
_cell.length_b   1.000
_cell.length_c   1.000
_cell.angle_alpha   90.00
_cell.angle_beta   90.00
_cell.angle_gamma   90.00
#
_symmetry.space_group_name_H-M   'P 1'
#
loop_
_entity.id
_entity.type
_entity.pdbx_description
1 polymer ?
#
loop_
_entity_poly.entity_id
_entity_poly.type
_entity_poly.pdbx_seq_one_letter_code
_entity_poly.pdbx_strand_id
1 'polypeptide(L)'
;MTELSGGPALPQERRVVTAIPGPKSRELMARKEAAVASGIGTVMPVFARRAGGGVLEDVDGNSFIDFGSGIAVTSVGNSAEAVVRRATQQLADYTHTCVMVTPYEPYVEVCEELARLTPGDHAKKSALFNSGAEAVE
;
A
#
# COMPACT_ATOMS: atom_id res chain seq x y z
N MET A 1 -11.62 -16.35 -5.60
CA MET A 1 -10.79 -15.34 -4.91
C MET A 1 -9.91 -16.07 -3.94
N THR A 2 -8.60 -15.89 -4.00
CA THR A 2 -7.66 -16.40 -3.01
C THR A 2 -8.04 -15.80 -1.65
N GLU A 3 -8.10 -16.61 -0.59
CA GLU A 3 -8.32 -16.08 0.76
C GLU A 3 -7.24 -15.05 1.08
N LEU A 4 -7.66 -13.86 1.53
CA LEU A 4 -6.73 -12.81 1.92
C LEU A 4 -6.02 -13.25 3.20
N SER A 5 -4.71 -13.45 3.13
CA SER A 5 -3.89 -13.76 4.30
C SER A 5 -3.62 -12.54 5.18
N GLY A 6 -3.83 -11.33 4.64
CA GLY A 6 -3.79 -10.03 5.33
C GLY A 6 -5.18 -9.37 5.42
N GLY A 7 -5.21 -8.04 5.53
CA GLY A 7 -6.46 -7.28 5.49
C GLY A 7 -7.33 -7.52 6.74
N PRO A 8 -8.68 -7.53 6.60
CA PRO A 8 -9.59 -7.64 7.74
C PRO A 8 -9.53 -9.00 8.45
N ALA A 9 -8.94 -10.03 7.82
CA ALA A 9 -8.80 -11.36 8.40
C ALA A 9 -7.68 -11.46 9.46
N LEU A 10 -6.83 -10.43 9.60
CA LEU A 10 -5.75 -10.44 10.60
C LEU A 10 -6.27 -10.22 12.02
N PRO A 11 -5.81 -11.03 13.01
CA PRO A 11 -6.07 -10.75 14.42
C PRO A 11 -5.62 -9.33 14.81
N GLN A 12 -6.56 -8.54 15.33
CA GLN A 12 -6.30 -7.14 15.74
C GLN A 12 -5.74 -7.09 17.15
N GLU A 13 -4.55 -7.67 17.33
CA GLU A 13 -3.85 -7.75 18.61
C GLU A 13 -2.38 -7.36 18.47
N ARG A 14 -1.84 -6.73 19.52
CA ARG A 14 -0.40 -6.53 19.67
C ARG A 14 0.20 -7.80 20.26
N ARG A 15 1.19 -8.38 19.58
CA ARG A 15 1.85 -9.63 20.01
C ARG A 15 3.33 -9.59 19.67
N VAL A 16 4.21 -9.67 20.68
CA VAL A 16 5.66 -9.73 20.47
C VAL A 16 6.17 -11.05 21.02
N VAL A 17 6.70 -11.90 20.15
CA VAL A 17 7.12 -13.28 20.45
C VAL A 17 8.63 -13.50 20.27
N THR A 18 9.34 -12.52 19.70
CA THR A 18 10.81 -12.54 19.60
C THR A 18 11.40 -11.24 20.15
N ALA A 19 12.73 -11.21 20.31
CA ALA A 19 13.43 -9.92 20.33
C ALA A 19 13.17 -9.16 19.03
N ILE A 20 13.25 -7.83 19.07
CA ILE A 20 13.12 -6.98 17.88
C ILE A 20 14.51 -6.39 17.55
N PRO A 21 15.11 -6.70 16.38
CA PRO A 21 14.62 -7.60 15.34
C PRO A 21 14.79 -9.08 15.67
N GLY A 22 13.85 -9.90 15.17
CA GLY A 22 13.92 -11.36 15.23
C GLY A 22 14.93 -11.94 14.22
N PRO A 23 15.22 -13.25 14.28
CA PRO A 23 16.26 -13.87 13.46
C PRO A 23 16.02 -13.70 11.96
N LYS A 24 14.80 -13.86 11.46
CA LYS A 24 14.51 -13.72 10.01
C LYS A 24 14.62 -12.27 9.56
N SER A 25 14.16 -11.33 10.39
CA SER A 25 14.34 -9.91 10.10
C SER A 25 15.82 -9.51 10.03
N ARG A 26 16.69 -10.08 10.88
CA ARG A 26 18.15 -9.86 10.81
C ARG A 26 18.75 -10.40 9.52
N GLU A 27 18.40 -11.61 9.11
CA GLU A 27 18.85 -12.20 7.84
C GLU A 27 18.43 -11.35 6.63
N LEU A 28 17.18 -10.86 6.63
CA LEU A 28 16.68 -9.97 5.59
C LEU A 28 17.35 -8.59 5.63
N MET A 29 17.68 -8.07 6.80
CA MET A 29 18.41 -6.81 6.92
C MET A 29 19.82 -6.92 6.33
N ALA A 30 20.54 -8.01 6.62
CA ALA A 30 21.85 -8.26 6.03
C ALA A 30 21.78 -8.35 4.49
N ARG A 31 20.75 -9.01 3.95
CA ARG A 31 20.49 -9.05 2.51
C ARG A 31 20.18 -7.66 1.93
N LYS A 32 19.40 -6.85 2.65
CA LYS A 32 19.09 -5.47 2.27
C LYS A 32 20.36 -4.63 2.21
N GLU A 33 21.20 -4.68 3.25
CA GLU A 33 22.47 -3.93 3.32
C GLU A 33 23.43 -4.29 2.18
N ALA A 34 23.45 -5.56 1.77
CA ALA A 34 24.29 -6.00 0.65
C ALA A 34 23.76 -5.60 -0.74
N ALA A 35 22.46 -5.33 -0.87
CA ALA A 35 21.80 -5.19 -2.18
C ALA A 35 21.18 -3.81 -2.43
N VAL A 36 20.88 -3.04 -1.38
CA VAL A 36 20.15 -1.76 -1.47
C VAL A 36 21.07 -0.61 -1.10
N ALA A 37 21.04 0.47 -1.88
CA ALA A 37 21.82 1.68 -1.62
C ALA A 37 21.55 2.24 -0.22
N SER A 38 22.61 2.68 0.47
CA SER A 38 22.54 3.18 1.85
C SER A 38 21.69 4.43 2.04
N GLY A 39 21.42 5.19 0.97
CA GLY A 39 20.48 6.32 0.98
C GLY A 39 19.03 5.93 1.28
N ILE A 40 18.67 4.65 1.16
CA ILE A 40 17.32 4.14 1.48
C ILE A 40 17.30 3.63 2.93
N GLY A 41 17.12 4.56 3.86
CA GLY A 41 16.94 4.27 5.29
C GLY A 41 15.66 3.48 5.60
N THR A 42 15.58 2.87 6.78
CA THR A 42 14.38 2.17 7.27
C THR A 42 14.17 2.49 8.73
N VAL A 43 12.93 2.83 9.11
CA VAL A 43 12.57 3.21 10.49
C VAL A 43 12.46 1.99 11.40
N MET A 44 11.75 0.96 10.94
CA MET A 44 11.52 -0.27 11.71
C MET A 44 12.58 -1.32 11.35
N PRO A 45 13.21 -2.00 12.32
CA PRO A 45 14.20 -3.03 12.04
C PRO A 45 13.58 -4.39 11.67
N VAL A 46 12.29 -4.45 11.35
CA VAL A 46 11.55 -5.68 11.03
C VAL A 46 11.11 -5.69 9.57
N PHE A 47 10.85 -6.89 9.04
CA PHE A 47 10.31 -7.05 7.68
C PHE A 47 8.84 -7.49 7.73
N ALA A 48 7.95 -6.74 7.09
CA ALA A 48 6.53 -7.06 7.05
C ALA A 48 6.27 -8.37 6.29
N ARG A 49 5.41 -9.23 6.85
CA ARG A 49 4.87 -10.41 6.18
C ARG A 49 3.47 -10.15 5.65
N ARG A 50 2.63 -9.47 6.45
CA ARG A 50 1.23 -9.15 6.13
C ARG A 50 0.77 -7.98 7.01
N ALA A 51 -0.21 -7.23 6.53
CA ALA A 51 -0.79 -6.10 7.25
C ALA A 51 -2.28 -5.97 6.93
N GLY A 52 -3.04 -5.34 7.83
CA GLY A 52 -4.48 -5.19 7.71
C GLY A 52 -5.17 -4.72 8.97
N GLY A 53 -6.27 -4.00 8.81
CA GLY A 53 -6.84 -3.22 9.91
C GLY A 53 -5.80 -2.25 10.48
N GLY A 54 -5.59 -2.29 11.79
CA GLY A 54 -4.58 -1.52 12.49
C GLY A 54 -3.33 -2.30 12.87
N VAL A 55 -3.04 -3.45 12.21
CA VAL A 55 -1.88 -4.29 12.54
C VAL A 55 -0.95 -4.57 11.37
N LEU A 56 0.33 -4.74 11.69
CA LEU A 56 1.37 -5.24 10.82
C LEU A 56 2.03 -6.44 11.49
N GLU A 57 2.01 -7.60 10.81
CA GLU A 57 2.71 -8.79 11.25
C GLU A 57 4.04 -8.91 10.49
N ASP A 58 5.15 -9.08 11.21
CA ASP A 58 6.47 -9.30 10.64
C ASP A 58 6.74 -10.76 10.28
N VAL A 59 7.88 -11.01 9.62
CA VAL A 59 8.33 -12.36 9.22
C VAL A 59 8.65 -13.30 10.39
N ASP A 60 8.88 -12.74 11.57
CA ASP A 60 9.19 -13.46 12.82
C ASP A 60 7.91 -13.77 13.63
N GLY A 61 6.74 -13.29 13.18
CA GLY A 61 5.44 -13.55 13.79
C GLY A 61 5.01 -12.52 14.85
N ASN A 62 5.76 -11.43 15.00
CA ASN A 62 5.37 -10.31 15.84
C ASN A 62 4.27 -9.50 15.13
N SER A 63 3.24 -9.10 15.87
CA SER A 63 2.16 -8.24 15.44
C SER A 63 2.26 -6.88 16.15
N PHE A 64 2.41 -5.83 15.37
CA PHE A 64 2.55 -4.44 15.83
C PHE A 64 1.26 -3.67 15.56
N ILE A 65 0.94 -2.72 16.43
CA ILE A 65 -0.10 -1.72 16.16
C ILE A 65 0.49 -0.71 15.16
N ASP A 66 -0.19 -0.51 14.03
CA ASP A 66 0.22 0.41 12.98
C ASP A 66 -0.41 1.79 13.19
N PHE A 67 0.35 2.69 13.79
CA PHE A 67 0.02 4.13 13.88
C PHE A 67 0.61 4.95 12.73
N GLY A 68 1.30 4.31 11.77
CA GLY A 68 2.01 4.98 10.68
C GLY A 68 1.25 5.00 9.35
N SER A 69 0.45 3.96 9.07
CA SER A 69 -0.29 3.77 7.81
C SER A 69 0.57 3.94 6.54
N GLY A 70 1.86 3.55 6.64
CA GLY A 70 2.82 3.73 5.55
C GLY A 70 2.98 5.19 5.12
N ILE A 71 3.05 6.13 6.08
CA ILE A 71 3.09 7.57 5.82
C ILE A 71 1.77 8.04 5.18
N ALA A 72 0.66 7.83 5.91
CA ALA A 72 -0.70 8.28 5.56
C ALA A 72 -1.31 7.69 4.27
N VAL A 73 -0.71 6.65 3.69
CA VAL A 73 -1.19 6.05 2.42
C VAL A 73 -2.35 5.09 2.68
N THR A 74 -2.22 4.16 3.62
CA THR A 74 -3.17 3.06 3.81
C THR A 74 -4.35 3.44 4.71
N SER A 75 -4.93 4.62 4.47
CA SER A 75 -6.03 5.20 5.28
C SER A 75 -7.27 4.30 5.36
N VAL A 76 -7.59 3.56 4.29
CA VAL A 76 -8.69 2.58 4.26
C VAL A 76 -8.31 1.20 4.84
N GLY A 77 -7.09 1.08 5.37
CA GLY A 77 -6.49 -0.16 5.86
C GLY A 77 -5.64 -0.87 4.79
N ASN A 78 -4.52 -1.46 5.23
CA ASN A 78 -3.72 -2.35 4.38
C ASN A 78 -4.58 -3.53 3.89
N SER A 79 -4.45 -3.89 2.61
CA SER A 79 -5.20 -5.01 2.00
C SER A 79 -6.71 -4.95 2.23
N ALA A 80 -7.30 -3.75 2.17
CA ALA A 80 -8.75 -3.58 2.22
C ALA A 80 -9.43 -4.42 1.13
N GLU A 81 -10.48 -5.16 1.49
CA GLU A 81 -11.10 -6.17 0.62
C GLU A 81 -11.54 -5.60 -0.74
N ALA A 82 -12.20 -4.45 -0.72
CA ALA A 82 -12.67 -3.79 -1.94
C ALA A 82 -11.51 -3.38 -2.87
N VAL A 83 -10.39 -2.93 -2.31
CA VAL A 83 -9.20 -2.54 -3.07
C VAL A 83 -8.57 -3.77 -3.72
N VAL A 84 -8.30 -4.83 -2.94
CA VAL A 84 -7.67 -6.04 -3.47
C VAL A 84 -8.54 -6.71 -4.52
N ARG A 85 -9.85 -6.81 -4.28
CA ARG A 85 -10.79 -7.42 -5.22
C ARG A 85 -10.83 -6.66 -6.55
N ARG A 86 -11.02 -5.33 -6.53
CA ARG A 86 -11.10 -4.52 -7.76
C ARG A 86 -9.78 -4.48 -8.52
N ALA A 87 -8.65 -4.34 -7.81
CA ALA A 87 -7.33 -4.39 -8.45
C ALA A 87 -7.08 -5.74 -9.12
N THR A 88 -7.38 -6.85 -8.44
CA THR A 88 -7.18 -8.20 -9.00
C THR A 88 -8.06 -8.45 -10.23
N GLN A 89 -9.31 -7.96 -10.22
CA GLN A 89 -10.20 -8.03 -11.38
C GLN A 89 -9.63 -7.27 -12.57
N GLN A 90 -9.22 -6.01 -12.38
CA GLN A 90 -8.64 -5.19 -13.45
C GLN A 90 -7.35 -5.79 -14.03
N LEU A 91 -6.48 -6.34 -13.19
CA LEU A 91 -5.21 -6.94 -13.64
C LEU A 91 -5.39 -8.13 -14.60
N ALA A 92 -6.56 -8.78 -14.58
CA ALA A 92 -6.88 -9.86 -15.52
C ALA A 92 -7.25 -9.36 -16.92
N ASP A 93 -7.78 -8.13 -17.02
CA ASP A 93 -8.18 -7.53 -18.30
C ASP A 93 -6.98 -6.85 -18.99
N TYR A 94 -6.25 -6.00 -18.26
CA TYR A 94 -5.01 -5.35 -18.71
C TYR A 94 -4.28 -4.69 -17.54
N THR A 95 -2.96 -4.51 -17.69
CA THR A 95 -2.11 -3.83 -16.71
C THR A 95 -1.79 -2.38 -17.07
N HIS A 96 -1.50 -2.10 -18.35
CA HIS A 96 -1.13 -0.77 -18.81
C HIS A 96 -1.31 -0.62 -20.33
N THR A 97 -2.00 0.43 -20.76
CA THR A 97 -2.15 0.79 -22.19
C THR A 97 -1.72 2.22 -22.51
N CYS A 98 -1.20 2.96 -21.51
CA CYS A 98 -0.97 4.40 -21.55
C CYS A 98 -2.22 5.21 -21.96
N VAL A 99 -2.79 5.98 -21.04
CA VAL A 99 -4.05 6.73 -21.30
C VAL A 99 -3.95 7.67 -22.52
N MET A 100 -2.74 8.19 -22.78
CA MET A 100 -2.46 9.08 -23.91
C MET A 100 -2.42 8.35 -25.26
N VAL A 101 -2.29 7.01 -25.25
CA VAL A 101 -2.25 6.17 -26.46
C VAL A 101 -3.58 5.44 -26.65
N THR A 102 -4.04 4.72 -25.63
CA THR A 102 -5.34 4.02 -25.65
C THR A 102 -6.04 4.25 -24.31
N PRO A 103 -7.08 5.11 -24.27
CA PRO A 103 -7.75 5.49 -23.03
C PRO A 103 -8.63 4.35 -22.48
N TYR A 104 -8.98 4.46 -21.20
CA TYR A 104 -9.75 3.45 -20.47
C TYR A 104 -10.64 4.11 -19.42
N GLU A 105 -11.82 3.51 -19.18
CA GLU A 105 -12.88 4.02 -18.31
C GLU A 105 -12.42 4.35 -16.87
N PRO A 106 -11.62 3.50 -16.18
CA PRO A 106 -11.17 3.80 -14.82
C PRO A 106 -10.38 5.12 -14.67
N TYR A 107 -9.72 5.61 -15.72
CA TYR A 107 -9.05 6.91 -15.68
C TYR A 107 -10.06 8.06 -15.59
N VAL A 108 -11.16 7.95 -16.36
CA VAL A 108 -12.23 8.95 -16.41
C VAL A 108 -13.00 8.95 -15.09
N GLU A 109 -13.38 7.77 -14.57
CA GLU A 109 -14.09 7.64 -13.30
C GLU A 109 -13.35 8.31 -12.14
N VAL A 110 -12.03 8.11 -12.05
CA VAL A 110 -11.21 8.77 -11.00
C VAL A 110 -11.19 10.28 -11.19
N CYS A 111 -11.10 10.78 -12.42
CA CYS A 111 -11.13 12.22 -12.70
C CYS A 111 -12.48 12.84 -12.29
N GLU A 112 -13.59 12.15 -12.55
CA GLU A 112 -14.94 12.57 -12.18
C GLU A 112 -15.14 12.59 -10.66
N GLU A 113 -14.69 11.55 -9.95
CA GLU A 113 -14.76 11.51 -8.49
C GLU A 113 -13.92 12.60 -7.84
N LEU A 114 -12.73 12.89 -8.37
CA LEU A 114 -11.91 14.02 -7.91
C LEU A 114 -12.61 15.36 -8.13
N ALA A 115 -13.21 15.57 -9.31
CA ALA A 115 -13.98 16.79 -9.59
C ALA A 115 -15.19 16.93 -8.65
N ARG A 116 -15.82 15.82 -8.25
CA ARG A 116 -16.95 15.81 -7.31
C ARG A 116 -16.52 16.09 -5.85
N LEU A 117 -15.41 15.52 -5.41
CA LEU A 117 -14.97 15.57 -4.00
C LEU A 117 -14.21 16.85 -3.63
N THR A 118 -13.53 17.47 -4.60
CA THR A 118 -12.72 18.67 -4.35
C THR A 118 -13.58 19.90 -4.05
N PRO A 119 -13.13 20.85 -3.21
CA PRO A 119 -13.92 22.03 -2.85
C PRO A 119 -14.35 22.91 -4.03
N GLY A 120 -15.52 23.55 -3.89
CA GLY A 120 -16.08 24.53 -4.84
C GLY A 120 -16.94 23.93 -5.97
N ASP A 121 -17.90 24.71 -6.45
CA ASP A 121 -18.95 24.27 -7.41
C ASP A 121 -18.69 24.70 -8.87
N HIS A 122 -17.49 25.19 -9.17
CA HIS A 122 -17.11 25.59 -10.52
C HIS A 122 -16.76 24.37 -11.40
N ALA A 123 -16.70 24.57 -12.72
CA ALA A 123 -16.28 23.52 -13.65
C ALA A 123 -14.82 23.14 -13.42
N LYS A 124 -14.53 21.84 -13.26
CA LYS A 124 -13.22 21.29 -12.91
C LYS A 124 -12.80 20.18 -13.88
N LYS A 125 -11.49 19.98 -14.00
CA LYS A 125 -10.85 18.88 -14.74
C LYS A 125 -9.67 18.36 -13.92
N SER A 126 -9.27 17.11 -14.17
CA SER A 126 -8.20 16.42 -13.46
C SER A 126 -7.21 15.82 -14.45
N ALA A 127 -5.97 15.62 -14.00
CA ALA A 127 -4.95 14.80 -14.66
C ALA A 127 -4.32 13.89 -13.60
N LEU A 128 -3.98 12.66 -13.98
CA LEU A 128 -3.47 11.63 -13.07
C LEU A 128 -2.00 11.31 -13.37
N PHE A 129 -1.22 11.16 -12.30
CA PHE A 129 0.21 10.82 -12.27
C PHE A 129 0.46 9.72 -11.23
N ASN A 130 1.72 9.39 -10.93
CA ASN A 130 2.05 8.25 -10.06
C ASN A 130 2.40 8.68 -8.62
N SER A 131 3.15 9.76 -8.49
CA SER A 131 3.70 10.23 -7.22
C SER A 131 3.16 11.61 -6.83
N GLY A 132 3.22 11.92 -5.53
CA GLY A 132 2.88 13.26 -5.05
C GLY A 132 3.81 14.35 -5.58
N ALA A 133 5.08 14.02 -5.89
CA ALA A 133 6.01 14.97 -6.50
C ALA A 133 5.58 15.35 -7.92
N GLU A 134 5.25 14.37 -8.77
CA GLU A 134 4.74 14.63 -10.14
C GLU A 134 3.43 15.41 -10.14
N ALA A 135 2.61 15.30 -9.09
CA ALA A 135 1.38 16.09 -8.98
C ALA A 135 1.63 17.56 -8.60
N VAL A 136 2.79 17.87 -8.03
CA VAL A 136 3.17 19.23 -7.61
C VAL A 136 3.93 19.99 -8.71
N GLU A 137 4.76 19.29 -9.50
CA GLU A 137 5.47 19.83 -10.68
C GLU A 137 4.52 20.33 -11.77
#